data_AF-A0A847V8P3-F1
#
_entry.id   AF-A0A847V8P3-F1
#
_cell.length_a   1.000
_cell.length_b   1.000
_cell.length_c   1.000
_cell.angle_alpha   90.00
_cell.angle_beta   90.00
_cell.angle_gamma   90.00
#
_symmetry.space_group_name_H-M   'P 1'
#
loop_
_entity.id
_entity.type
_entity.pdbx_description
1 polymer ?
#
loop_
_entity_poly.entity_id
_entity_poly.type
_entity_poly.pdbx_seq_one_letter_code
_entity_poly.pdbx_strand_id
1 'polypeptide(L)'
;MKIVPDTSVIIDGRITSIIARGECPDAEIIIPEAVVAELESQANQGREIGFSGLAELQNLSRMAEEGQCTVRFVGTRPSLDQVRLAAGGEIDAMIRAAAHDHDATFLTSDRVQSEVARAKGLRVQYLRPELGELGPLGIDQFFDEHTLAVYLKELVSPHAKRGTIRDARFVTIRDQPSNEYELRALAQEILERAKRDPDGFIEHESRGLTVVQIGSMRIVIARSPFVDGMEITAVRPVVEVGLTDYDHTDLLTGRLVSGRTGMLIAGEPGAGKTTLAQNLATHLSDGGAIVKTMEASRDMQVPDQISQYTAIDDRMETTAEMVMMLRPDYVVYDELRRTEDFRVFADMRLAGVGMVGVLHAASVEAALRRCLNRVDFGTLSRVITTIVTVSDGEVDRIYDLAFGLKAPESIPGEGTVMPVVTVVDVVTGQPALEVFRYGGETVIMPLSPPSPAPGRNHGEPVAERGVEAAGEERAPGRQIEQELQREIGRFTDGPVEVRMLSNTKAVVYIDDRDVPAAIGKGGKNVASIVNRVGVGIDIRPRSEEPPGAAPRRPGEPGEEGDIRIRMDRRHLVIVAPDQSGRIVDVFAGKEYLFTATVNQDGEIHLARTSTIAQEMLKRHASGDPIRMRPV
;
A
#
# COMPACT_ATOMS: atom_id res chain seq x y z
N MET A 1 -28.65 -4.43 48.62
CA MET A 1 -28.58 -3.23 47.73
C MET A 1 -28.99 -3.65 46.32
N LYS A 2 -29.74 -2.85 45.54
CA LYS A 2 -30.13 -3.21 44.15
C LYS A 2 -29.21 -2.57 43.13
N ILE A 3 -28.63 -3.36 42.23
CA ILE A 3 -27.66 -2.92 41.22
C ILE A 3 -28.11 -3.42 39.84
N VAL A 4 -28.11 -2.53 38.85
CA VAL A 4 -28.28 -2.88 37.43
C VAL A 4 -26.99 -2.55 36.70
N PRO A 5 -26.17 -3.56 36.35
CA PRO A 5 -24.99 -3.37 35.53
C PRO A 5 -25.37 -3.22 34.05
N ASP A 6 -24.66 -2.33 33.35
CA ASP A 6 -24.70 -2.29 31.89
C ASP A 6 -23.76 -3.33 31.25
N THR A 7 -23.81 -3.43 29.92
CA THR A 7 -22.98 -4.36 29.15
C THR A 7 -21.48 -4.11 29.40
N SER A 8 -21.06 -2.86 29.58
CA SER A 8 -19.64 -2.50 29.81
C SER A 8 -19.10 -3.09 31.12
N VAL A 9 -19.89 -3.07 32.19
CA VAL A 9 -19.48 -3.58 33.51
C VAL A 9 -19.44 -5.11 33.54
N ILE A 10 -20.35 -5.76 32.81
CA ILE A 10 -20.34 -7.22 32.65
C ILE A 10 -19.10 -7.63 31.83
N ILE A 11 -18.80 -6.96 30.73
CA ILE A 11 -17.64 -7.32 29.90
C ILE A 11 -16.33 -7.13 30.68
N ASP A 12 -16.20 -6.07 31.48
CA ASP A 12 -14.98 -5.78 32.23
C ASP A 12 -14.76 -6.65 33.49
N GLY A 13 -15.70 -7.55 33.82
CA GLY A 13 -15.63 -8.41 35.01
C GLY A 13 -15.66 -7.67 36.36
N ARG A 14 -16.03 -6.38 36.37
CA ARG A 14 -15.90 -5.55 37.58
C ARG A 14 -16.95 -5.87 38.61
N ILE A 15 -18.13 -6.30 38.18
CA ILE A 15 -19.22 -6.63 39.08
C ILE A 15 -18.87 -7.86 39.94
N THR A 16 -18.30 -8.93 39.37
CA THR A 16 -17.83 -10.07 40.19
C THR A 16 -16.67 -9.66 41.10
N SER A 17 -15.75 -8.83 40.61
CA SER A 17 -14.63 -8.32 41.41
C SER A 17 -15.09 -7.54 42.65
N ILE A 18 -16.09 -6.67 42.50
CA ILE A 18 -16.68 -5.89 43.61
C ILE A 18 -17.36 -6.82 44.63
N ILE A 19 -18.07 -7.85 44.17
CA ILE A 19 -18.70 -8.85 45.05
C ILE A 19 -17.64 -9.66 45.80
N ALA A 20 -16.61 -10.13 45.09
CA ALA A 20 -15.54 -10.95 45.66
C ALA A 20 -14.71 -10.18 46.71
N ARG A 21 -14.54 -8.86 46.54
CA ARG A 21 -13.89 -7.97 47.54
C ARG A 21 -14.77 -7.70 48.77
N GLY A 22 -16.04 -8.12 48.77
CA GLY A 22 -16.98 -7.91 49.87
C GLY A 22 -17.49 -6.46 49.98
N GLU A 23 -17.34 -5.66 48.92
CA GLU A 23 -17.76 -4.25 48.91
C GLU A 23 -19.29 -4.09 48.80
N CYS A 24 -19.99 -5.15 48.40
CA CYS A 24 -21.44 -5.17 48.20
C CYS A 24 -22.09 -6.44 48.83
N PRO A 25 -22.06 -6.60 50.16
CA PRO A 25 -22.70 -7.75 50.81
C PRO A 25 -24.23 -7.73 50.58
N ASP A 26 -24.80 -8.89 50.26
CA ASP A 26 -26.24 -9.07 49.98
C ASP A 26 -26.79 -8.14 48.87
N ALA A 27 -26.00 -7.92 47.82
CA ALA A 27 -26.47 -7.20 46.64
C ALA A 27 -27.41 -8.07 45.79
N GLU A 28 -28.55 -7.47 45.40
CA GLU A 28 -29.45 -7.98 44.37
C GLU A 28 -29.01 -7.39 43.03
N ILE A 29 -28.43 -8.22 42.19
CA ILE A 29 -27.94 -7.89 40.85
C ILE A 29 -29.04 -8.19 39.85
N ILE A 30 -29.55 -7.14 39.25
CA ILE A 30 -30.66 -7.16 38.32
C ILE A 30 -30.06 -7.05 36.92
N ILE A 31 -30.04 -8.15 36.17
CA ILE A 31 -29.45 -8.22 34.83
C ILE A 31 -30.57 -8.05 33.79
N PRO A 32 -30.57 -6.97 33.00
CA PRO A 32 -31.58 -6.80 31.96
C PRO A 32 -31.39 -7.84 30.84
N GLU A 33 -32.49 -8.41 30.34
CA GLU A 33 -32.50 -9.30 29.16
C GLU A 33 -31.88 -8.65 27.92
N ALA A 34 -31.89 -7.31 27.86
CA ALA A 34 -31.21 -6.54 26.82
C ALA A 34 -29.68 -6.74 26.83
N VAL A 35 -29.05 -6.83 28.01
CA VAL A 35 -27.60 -7.11 28.16
C VAL A 35 -27.29 -8.51 27.64
N VAL A 36 -28.10 -9.50 28.01
CA VAL A 36 -27.91 -10.89 27.58
C VAL A 36 -28.03 -11.01 26.07
N ALA A 37 -29.06 -10.40 25.48
CA ALA A 37 -29.29 -10.41 24.03
C ALA A 37 -28.17 -9.71 23.25
N GLU A 38 -27.62 -8.61 23.79
CA GLU A 38 -26.48 -7.94 23.18
C GLU A 38 -25.24 -8.85 23.19
N LEU A 39 -24.86 -9.38 24.36
CA LEU A 39 -23.70 -10.27 24.51
C LEU A 39 -23.81 -11.52 23.63
N GLU A 40 -24.98 -12.15 23.59
CA GLU A 40 -25.26 -13.29 22.72
C GLU A 40 -25.14 -12.92 21.23
N SER A 41 -25.63 -11.76 20.82
CA SER A 41 -25.50 -11.27 19.45
C SER A 41 -24.03 -11.04 19.06
N GLN A 42 -23.25 -10.41 19.94
CA GLN A 42 -21.80 -10.22 19.75
C GLN A 42 -21.07 -11.57 19.67
N ALA A 43 -21.40 -12.52 20.54
CA ALA A 43 -20.82 -13.86 20.54
C ALA A 43 -21.17 -14.64 19.26
N ASN A 44 -22.43 -14.60 18.81
CA ASN A 44 -22.85 -15.23 17.55
C ASN A 44 -22.15 -14.63 16.31
N GLN A 45 -21.78 -13.35 16.38
CA GLN A 45 -20.96 -12.67 15.36
C GLN A 45 -19.46 -13.00 15.47
N GLY A 46 -19.05 -13.78 16.47
CA GLY A 46 -17.66 -14.18 16.67
C GLY A 46 -16.79 -13.12 17.34
N ARG A 47 -17.36 -12.08 17.95
CA ARG A 47 -16.63 -11.00 18.65
C ARG A 47 -16.26 -11.39 20.08
N GLU A 48 -15.05 -11.09 20.53
CA GLU A 48 -14.53 -11.63 21.80
C GLU A 48 -15.25 -11.06 23.01
N ILE A 49 -15.61 -9.78 22.94
CA ILE A 49 -16.39 -9.08 23.96
C ILE A 49 -17.70 -9.80 24.32
N GLY A 50 -18.33 -10.48 23.36
CA GLY A 50 -19.56 -11.23 23.60
C GLY A 50 -19.33 -12.48 24.44
N PHE A 51 -18.26 -13.23 24.14
CA PHE A 51 -17.95 -14.46 24.89
C PHE A 51 -17.41 -14.17 26.28
N SER A 52 -16.55 -13.15 26.42
CA SER A 52 -16.08 -12.68 27.72
C SER A 52 -17.25 -12.25 28.61
N GLY A 53 -18.18 -11.44 28.09
CA GLY A 53 -19.36 -11.05 28.86
C GLY A 53 -20.28 -12.23 29.22
N LEU A 54 -20.45 -13.23 28.33
CA LEU A 54 -21.21 -14.44 28.66
C LEU A 54 -20.53 -15.30 29.73
N ALA A 55 -19.20 -15.42 29.69
CA ALA A 55 -18.44 -16.11 30.73
C ALA A 55 -18.58 -15.41 32.10
N GLU A 56 -18.60 -14.08 32.10
CA GLU A 56 -18.84 -13.31 33.32
C GLU A 56 -20.25 -13.52 33.89
N LEU A 57 -21.28 -13.56 33.03
CA LEU A 57 -22.64 -13.90 33.47
C LEU A 57 -22.73 -15.29 34.11
N GLN A 58 -21.97 -16.26 33.59
CA GLN A 58 -21.86 -17.60 34.18
C GLN A 58 -21.16 -17.56 35.55
N ASN A 59 -20.10 -16.77 35.69
CA ASN A 59 -19.42 -16.57 36.98
C ASN A 59 -20.34 -15.92 38.01
N LEU A 60 -21.08 -14.86 37.64
CA LEU A 60 -22.09 -14.23 38.51
C LEU A 60 -23.16 -15.23 38.98
N SER A 61 -23.63 -16.08 38.06
CA SER A 61 -24.63 -17.11 38.39
C SER A 61 -24.07 -18.12 39.40
N ARG A 62 -22.81 -18.54 39.24
CA ARG A 62 -22.12 -19.43 40.20
C ARG A 62 -21.97 -18.78 41.57
N MET A 63 -21.56 -17.51 41.63
CA MET A 63 -21.45 -16.77 42.90
C MET A 63 -22.81 -16.64 43.61
N ALA A 64 -23.90 -16.53 42.84
CA ALA A 64 -25.25 -16.52 43.40
C ALA A 64 -25.66 -17.89 43.97
N GLU A 65 -25.30 -18.99 43.31
CA GLU A 65 -25.51 -20.36 43.83
C GLU A 65 -24.72 -20.62 45.12
N GLU A 66 -23.52 -20.05 45.22
CA GLU A 66 -22.67 -20.09 46.43
C GLU A 66 -23.17 -19.16 47.56
N GLY A 67 -24.25 -18.40 47.31
CA GLY A 67 -24.88 -17.51 48.30
C GLY A 67 -24.14 -16.20 48.53
N GLN A 68 -23.22 -15.80 47.66
CA GLN A 68 -22.46 -14.55 47.77
C GLN A 68 -23.26 -13.33 47.29
N CYS A 69 -24.24 -13.53 46.41
CA CYS A 69 -25.14 -12.48 45.90
C CYS A 69 -26.48 -13.07 45.45
N THR A 70 -27.44 -12.22 45.07
CA THR A 70 -28.69 -12.65 44.41
C THR A 70 -28.70 -12.12 42.98
N VAL A 71 -28.90 -12.97 41.98
CA VAL A 71 -28.99 -12.57 40.56
C VAL A 71 -30.41 -12.76 40.05
N ARG A 72 -30.95 -11.75 39.37
CA ARG A 72 -32.28 -11.79 38.74
C ARG A 72 -32.23 -11.22 37.33
N PHE A 73 -32.76 -11.97 36.37
CA PHE A 73 -32.94 -11.50 35.00
C PHE A 73 -34.30 -10.79 34.85
N VAL A 74 -34.33 -9.60 34.22
CA VAL A 74 -35.54 -8.77 34.12
C VAL A 74 -35.67 -8.08 32.76
N GLY A 75 -36.87 -7.58 32.47
CA GLY A 75 -37.16 -6.82 31.26
C GLY A 75 -37.59 -7.71 30.10
N THR A 76 -37.75 -7.09 28.93
CA THR A 76 -38.15 -7.78 27.70
C THR A 76 -36.92 -8.06 26.86
N ARG A 77 -36.78 -9.30 26.37
CA ARG A 77 -35.72 -9.66 25.44
C ARG A 77 -35.94 -8.96 24.09
N PRO A 78 -35.03 -8.09 23.63
CA PRO A 78 -35.14 -7.45 22.32
C PRO A 78 -35.02 -8.48 21.20
N SER A 79 -35.65 -8.21 20.05
CA SER A 79 -35.53 -9.07 18.88
C SER A 79 -34.13 -8.96 18.26
N LEU A 80 -33.68 -9.99 17.53
CA LEU A 80 -32.37 -9.98 16.86
C LEU A 80 -32.20 -8.80 15.89
N ASP A 81 -33.28 -8.39 15.22
CA ASP A 81 -33.28 -7.24 14.33
C ASP A 81 -33.11 -5.93 15.11
N GLN A 82 -33.76 -5.80 16.27
CA GLN A 82 -33.55 -4.65 17.17
C GLN A 82 -32.11 -4.59 17.67
N VAL A 83 -31.52 -5.72 18.07
CA VAL A 83 -30.12 -5.74 18.53
C VAL A 83 -29.14 -5.40 17.39
N ARG A 84 -29.37 -5.90 16.17
CA ARG A 84 -28.51 -5.62 15.01
C ARG A 84 -28.61 -4.18 14.53
N LEU A 85 -29.79 -3.57 14.63
CA LEU A 85 -30.06 -2.20 14.19
C LEU A 85 -29.78 -1.16 15.29
N ALA A 86 -29.55 -1.57 16.54
CA ALA A 86 -29.36 -0.70 17.70
C ALA A 86 -28.00 0.01 17.79
N ALA A 87 -27.38 0.35 16.66
CA ALA A 87 -26.16 1.17 16.61
C ALA A 87 -26.32 2.56 17.28
N GLY A 88 -27.53 2.94 17.72
CA GLY A 88 -27.88 4.23 18.32
C GLY A 88 -28.29 4.22 19.81
N GLY A 89 -27.94 3.19 20.60
CA GLY A 89 -28.11 3.24 22.06
C GLY A 89 -29.51 2.91 22.59
N GLU A 90 -30.35 2.23 21.79
CA GLU A 90 -31.66 1.73 22.26
C GLU A 90 -31.51 0.64 23.34
N ILE A 91 -30.52 -0.25 23.20
CA ILE A 91 -30.20 -1.27 24.21
C ILE A 91 -29.86 -0.58 25.53
N ASP A 92 -28.98 0.41 25.51
CA ASP A 92 -28.64 1.21 26.69
C ASP A 92 -29.84 1.92 27.32
N ALA A 93 -30.80 2.36 26.49
CA ALA A 93 -32.04 2.94 26.99
C ALA A 93 -32.89 1.90 27.74
N MET A 94 -32.98 0.67 27.24
CA MET A 94 -33.67 -0.44 27.93
C MET A 94 -32.98 -0.79 29.26
N ILE A 95 -31.65 -0.82 29.29
CA ILE A 95 -30.87 -1.12 30.51
C ILE A 95 -31.12 -0.01 31.56
N ARG A 96 -31.04 1.26 31.17
CA ARG A 96 -31.35 2.40 32.08
C ARG A 96 -32.81 2.40 32.53
N ALA A 97 -33.74 2.01 31.68
CA ALA A 97 -35.15 1.87 32.05
C ALA A 97 -35.33 0.80 33.13
N ALA A 98 -34.67 -0.35 33.00
CA ALA A 98 -34.68 -1.39 34.04
C ALA A 98 -34.13 -0.87 35.39
N ALA A 99 -33.07 -0.05 35.36
CA ALA A 99 -32.55 0.59 36.58
C ALA A 99 -33.56 1.56 37.22
N HIS A 100 -34.31 2.31 36.42
CA HIS A 100 -35.37 3.20 36.88
C HIS A 100 -36.55 2.41 37.50
N ASP A 101 -37.07 1.43 36.76
CA ASP A 101 -38.28 0.66 37.12
C ASP A 101 -38.10 -0.13 38.42
N HIS A 102 -36.86 -0.55 38.70
CA HIS A 102 -36.53 -1.32 39.90
C HIS A 102 -35.96 -0.48 41.05
N ASP A 103 -35.90 0.84 40.89
CA ASP A 103 -35.25 1.78 41.82
C ASP A 103 -33.87 1.25 42.26
N ALA A 104 -33.06 0.92 41.24
CA ALA A 104 -31.74 0.33 41.40
C ALA A 104 -30.63 1.33 41.10
N THR A 105 -29.43 1.06 41.62
CA THR A 105 -28.23 1.82 41.24
C THR A 105 -27.75 1.33 39.89
N PHE A 106 -27.70 2.22 38.90
CA PHE A 106 -27.15 1.95 37.58
C PHE A 106 -25.62 1.94 37.67
N LEU A 107 -25.01 0.81 37.32
CA LEU A 107 -23.57 0.59 37.38
C LEU A 107 -23.01 0.55 35.96
N THR A 108 -22.07 1.42 35.65
CA THR A 108 -21.50 1.54 34.29
C THR A 108 -20.00 1.87 34.33
N SER A 109 -19.24 1.33 33.38
CA SER A 109 -17.85 1.70 33.08
C SER A 109 -17.77 2.71 31.92
N ASP A 110 -18.89 3.01 31.25
CA ASP A 110 -18.98 3.97 30.15
C ASP A 110 -19.32 5.38 30.67
N ARG A 111 -18.42 6.33 30.37
CA ARG A 111 -18.58 7.73 30.78
C ARG A 111 -19.85 8.35 30.20
N VAL A 112 -20.14 8.12 28.91
CA VAL A 112 -21.32 8.63 28.21
C VAL A 112 -22.59 8.09 28.86
N GLN A 113 -22.63 6.78 29.12
CA GLN A 113 -23.77 6.16 29.83
C GLN A 113 -23.99 6.76 31.21
N SER A 114 -22.90 6.99 31.96
CA SER A 114 -22.97 7.56 33.30
C SER A 114 -23.58 8.96 33.30
N GLU A 115 -23.18 9.81 32.35
CA GLU A 115 -23.66 11.19 32.24
C GLU A 115 -25.11 11.24 31.75
N VAL A 116 -25.48 10.41 30.78
CA VAL A 116 -26.87 10.30 30.31
C VAL A 116 -27.80 9.80 31.42
N ALA A 117 -27.37 8.80 32.20
CA ALA A 117 -28.16 8.26 33.29
C ALA A 117 -28.33 9.28 34.44
N ARG A 118 -27.26 10.02 34.80
CA ARG A 118 -27.34 11.12 35.77
C ARG A 118 -28.29 12.22 35.31
N ALA A 119 -28.22 12.62 34.04
CA ALA A 119 -29.11 13.62 33.47
C ALA A 119 -30.60 13.19 33.51
N LYS A 120 -30.86 11.88 33.43
CA LYS A 120 -32.20 11.29 33.59
C LYS A 120 -32.63 11.09 35.05
N GLY A 121 -31.81 11.50 36.02
CA GLY A 121 -32.11 11.39 37.45
C GLY A 121 -31.92 10.00 38.04
N LEU A 122 -31.21 9.09 37.36
CA LEU A 122 -30.87 7.78 37.91
C LEU A 122 -29.78 7.89 38.98
N ARG A 123 -29.80 6.98 39.96
CA ARG A 123 -28.66 6.77 40.87
C ARG A 123 -27.58 6.03 40.10
N VAL A 124 -26.44 6.68 39.86
CA VAL A 124 -25.37 6.13 39.03
C VAL A 124 -24.10 5.91 39.85
N GLN A 125 -23.58 4.70 39.80
CA GLN A 125 -22.23 4.37 40.22
C GLN A 125 -21.37 4.21 38.95
N TYR A 126 -20.51 5.19 38.71
CA TYR A 126 -19.57 5.14 37.59
C TYR A 126 -18.27 4.49 38.06
N LEU A 127 -17.94 3.34 37.48
CA LEU A 127 -16.67 2.66 37.73
C LEU A 127 -15.60 3.31 36.87
N ARG A 128 -14.88 4.27 37.46
CA ARG A 128 -13.71 4.86 36.81
C ARG A 128 -12.72 3.74 36.45
N PRO A 129 -12.01 3.82 35.32
CA PRO A 129 -10.85 2.97 35.08
C PRO A 129 -9.92 3.06 36.30
N GLU A 130 -9.66 1.93 36.96
CA GLU A 130 -8.61 1.89 37.97
C GLU A 130 -7.29 2.06 37.20
N LEU A 131 -6.67 3.24 37.28
CA LEU A 131 -5.28 3.46 36.91
C LEU A 131 -4.39 2.80 37.99
N GLY A 132 -4.53 1.48 38.16
CA GLY A 132 -3.58 0.70 38.95
C GLY A 132 -2.33 0.46 38.11
N GLU A 133 -1.17 0.25 38.77
CA GLU A 133 -0.02 -0.35 38.09
C GLU A 133 -0.48 -1.68 37.49
N LEU A 134 -0.64 -1.69 36.17
CA LEU A 134 -1.04 -2.88 35.44
C LEU A 134 0.13 -3.87 35.58
N GLY A 135 -0.08 -4.94 36.35
CA GLY A 135 0.90 -6.01 36.48
C GLY A 135 1.28 -6.62 35.11
N PRO A 136 2.35 -7.42 35.04
CA PRO A 136 2.70 -8.12 33.81
C PRO A 136 1.52 -8.96 33.32
N LEU A 137 1.33 -9.02 32.00
CA LEU A 137 0.28 -9.85 31.40
C LEU A 137 0.60 -11.33 31.65
N GLY A 138 -0.42 -12.17 31.77
CA GLY A 138 -0.24 -13.63 31.80
C GLY A 138 0.52 -14.14 30.57
N ILE A 139 0.44 -13.45 29.43
CA ILE A 139 1.23 -13.81 28.24
C ILE A 139 2.72 -13.49 28.36
N ASP A 140 3.12 -12.55 29.23
CA ASP A 140 4.53 -12.16 29.42
C ASP A 140 5.36 -13.33 29.97
N GLN A 141 4.75 -14.28 30.67
CA GLN A 141 5.44 -15.47 31.18
C GLN A 141 6.04 -16.35 30.07
N PHE A 142 5.57 -16.20 28.83
CA PHE A 142 6.08 -16.93 27.66
C PHE A 142 7.24 -16.22 26.95
N PHE A 143 7.52 -14.97 27.35
CA PHE A 143 8.58 -14.13 26.77
C PHE A 143 9.80 -14.07 27.69
N ASP A 144 10.99 -14.21 27.10
CA ASP A 144 12.27 -13.78 27.68
C ASP A 144 12.85 -12.60 26.87
N GLU A 145 14.03 -12.11 27.25
CA GLU A 145 14.74 -11.01 26.56
C GLU A 145 15.09 -11.32 25.09
N HIS A 146 15.02 -12.58 24.68
CA HIS A 146 15.38 -13.04 23.33
C HIS A 146 14.20 -13.64 22.57
N THR A 147 12.98 -13.56 23.10
CA THR A 147 11.78 -14.11 22.48
C THR A 147 11.16 -13.09 21.54
N LEU A 148 11.18 -13.40 20.25
CA LEU A 148 10.65 -12.54 19.19
C LEU A 148 9.14 -12.75 19.01
N ALA A 149 8.69 -14.00 19.12
CA ALA A 149 7.29 -14.34 18.99
C ALA A 149 6.92 -15.56 19.84
N VAL A 150 5.68 -15.61 20.31
CA VAL A 150 5.07 -16.72 21.03
C VAL A 150 3.83 -17.17 20.26
N TYR A 151 3.67 -18.49 20.15
CA TYR A 151 2.58 -19.17 19.47
C TYR A 151 1.91 -20.13 20.44
N LEU A 152 0.65 -19.83 20.77
CA LEU A 152 -0.19 -20.64 21.65
C LEU A 152 -1.38 -21.15 20.83
N LYS A 153 -1.59 -22.47 20.80
CA LYS A 153 -2.72 -23.09 20.10
C LYS A 153 -3.32 -24.20 20.96
N GLU A 154 -4.64 -24.30 20.93
CA GLU A 154 -5.39 -25.34 21.64
C GLU A 154 -4.90 -26.74 21.27
N LEU A 155 -4.73 -27.61 22.27
CA LEU A 155 -4.20 -28.98 22.14
C LEU A 155 -2.74 -29.05 21.66
N VAL A 156 -2.02 -27.93 21.60
CA VAL A 156 -0.62 -27.85 21.18
C VAL A 156 0.24 -27.25 22.29
N SER A 157 1.43 -27.80 22.48
CA SER A 157 2.45 -27.24 23.38
C SER A 157 2.80 -25.80 22.97
N PRO A 158 2.94 -24.85 23.92
CA PRO A 158 3.40 -23.50 23.62
C PRO A 158 4.75 -23.47 22.92
N HIS A 159 4.88 -22.69 21.87
CA HIS A 159 6.13 -22.50 21.13
C HIS A 159 6.55 -21.03 21.09
N ALA A 160 7.84 -20.79 20.95
CA ALA A 160 8.42 -19.47 20.77
C ALA A 160 9.43 -19.47 19.60
N LYS A 161 9.57 -18.33 18.96
CA LYS A 161 10.69 -18.01 18.08
C LYS A 161 11.70 -17.18 18.89
N ARG A 162 12.87 -17.75 19.19
CA ARG A 162 13.92 -17.12 20.02
C ARG A 162 15.20 -16.87 19.26
N GLY A 163 15.87 -15.77 19.56
CA GLY A 163 17.16 -15.38 18.99
C GLY A 163 17.14 -13.97 18.40
N THR A 164 18.02 -13.72 17.44
CA THR A 164 18.09 -12.43 16.72
C THR A 164 17.32 -12.52 15.40
N ILE A 165 17.09 -11.40 14.71
CA ILE A 165 16.48 -11.41 13.37
C ILE A 165 17.24 -12.35 12.41
N ARG A 166 18.58 -12.39 12.52
CA ARG A 166 19.46 -13.18 11.65
C ARG A 166 19.56 -14.66 12.03
N ASP A 167 19.50 -15.00 13.33
CA ASP A 167 19.53 -16.40 13.82
C ASP A 167 18.40 -16.61 14.84
N ALA A 168 17.20 -16.89 14.34
CA ALA A 168 16.02 -17.19 15.14
C ALA A 168 15.65 -18.68 15.04
N ARG A 169 15.41 -19.33 16.19
CA ARG A 169 15.08 -20.75 16.28
C ARG A 169 13.70 -20.95 16.88
N PHE A 170 13.00 -21.97 16.41
CA PHE A 170 11.72 -22.39 16.95
C PHE A 170 11.97 -23.33 18.13
N VAL A 171 11.41 -23.00 19.30
CA VAL A 171 11.62 -23.74 20.54
C VAL A 171 10.28 -24.00 21.22
N THR A 172 10.13 -25.17 21.83
CA THR A 172 8.98 -25.48 22.69
C THR A 172 9.24 -24.89 24.07
N ILE A 173 8.27 -24.13 24.61
CA ILE A 173 8.41 -23.46 25.91
C ILE A 173 8.14 -24.44 27.06
N ARG A 174 7.10 -25.27 26.92
CA ARG A 174 6.73 -26.34 27.85
C ARG A 174 6.09 -27.51 27.11
N ASP A 175 6.26 -28.73 27.63
CA ASP A 175 5.71 -29.94 27.01
C ASP A 175 4.19 -30.04 27.14
N GLN A 176 3.62 -29.58 28.25
CA GLN A 176 2.18 -29.63 28.47
C GLN A 176 1.46 -28.81 27.39
N PRO A 177 0.41 -29.35 26.72
CA PRO A 177 -0.38 -28.59 25.75
C PRO A 177 -1.15 -27.43 26.37
N SER A 178 -1.43 -26.42 25.56
CA SER A 178 -2.37 -25.34 25.91
C SER A 178 -3.80 -25.87 25.82
N ASN A 179 -4.65 -25.50 26.78
CA ASN A 179 -6.06 -25.85 26.74
C ASN A 179 -6.92 -24.61 26.45
N GLU A 180 -8.16 -24.84 26.04
CA GLU A 180 -9.08 -23.76 25.66
C GLU A 180 -9.33 -22.76 26.81
N TYR A 181 -9.42 -23.25 28.06
CA TYR A 181 -9.66 -22.41 29.22
C TYR A 181 -8.51 -21.43 29.49
N GLU A 182 -7.26 -21.92 29.39
CA GLU A 182 -6.05 -21.11 29.51
C GLU A 182 -6.00 -20.02 28.42
N LEU A 183 -6.25 -20.39 27.17
CA LEU A 183 -6.24 -19.43 26.06
C LEU A 183 -7.35 -18.39 26.19
N ARG A 184 -8.55 -18.78 26.63
CA ARG A 184 -9.65 -17.84 26.90
C ARG A 184 -9.29 -16.86 28.01
N ALA A 185 -8.67 -17.32 29.09
CA ALA A 185 -8.24 -16.45 30.17
C ALA A 185 -7.19 -15.43 29.69
N LEU A 186 -6.19 -15.87 28.92
CA LEU A 186 -5.19 -14.98 28.32
C LEU A 186 -5.82 -13.97 27.36
N ALA A 187 -6.73 -14.40 26.48
CA ALA A 187 -7.42 -13.52 25.53
C ALA A 187 -8.25 -12.45 26.24
N GLN A 188 -8.97 -12.82 27.30
CA GLN A 188 -9.73 -11.88 28.11
C GLN A 188 -8.80 -10.84 28.76
N GLU A 189 -7.71 -11.29 29.39
CA GLU A 189 -6.74 -10.39 30.02
C GLU A 189 -6.12 -9.41 29.01
N ILE A 190 -5.74 -9.89 27.83
CA ILE A 190 -5.20 -9.09 26.73
C ILE A 190 -6.19 -8.00 26.30
N LEU A 191 -7.47 -8.34 26.14
CA LEU A 191 -8.48 -7.37 25.71
C LEU A 191 -8.86 -6.38 26.79
N GLU A 192 -8.89 -6.80 28.05
CA GLU A 192 -9.06 -5.90 29.17
C GLU A 192 -7.89 -4.91 29.24
N ARG A 193 -6.66 -5.39 29.03
CA ARG A 193 -5.48 -4.53 28.97
C ARG A 193 -5.57 -3.54 27.81
N ALA A 194 -5.94 -3.99 26.63
CA ALA A 194 -6.07 -3.14 25.45
C ALA A 194 -7.10 -1.99 25.60
N LYS A 195 -8.04 -2.10 26.54
CA LYS A 195 -9.01 -1.04 26.83
C LYS A 195 -8.57 -0.11 27.97
N ARG A 196 -7.70 -0.59 28.86
CA ARG A 196 -7.29 0.13 30.09
C ARG A 196 -5.93 0.81 29.96
N ASP A 197 -5.04 0.21 29.19
CA ASP A 197 -3.67 0.67 28.98
C ASP A 197 -3.66 1.87 28.02
N PRO A 198 -3.00 2.99 28.36
CA PRO A 198 -2.80 4.10 27.42
C PRO A 198 -2.13 3.68 26.11
N ASP A 199 -1.25 2.67 26.18
CA ASP A 199 -0.49 2.14 25.04
C ASP A 199 -1.14 0.88 24.46
N GLY A 200 -2.38 0.59 24.87
CA GLY A 200 -3.19 -0.51 24.38
C GLY A 200 -4.30 -0.04 23.45
N PHE A 201 -4.48 -0.72 22.32
CA PHE A 201 -5.68 -0.54 21.49
C PHE A 201 -5.99 -1.79 20.65
N ILE A 202 -7.25 -1.93 20.26
CA ILE A 202 -7.70 -2.97 19.33
C ILE A 202 -7.53 -2.42 17.91
N GLU A 203 -6.58 -3.00 17.16
CA GLU A 203 -6.27 -2.62 15.78
C GLU A 203 -7.36 -3.08 14.81
N HIS A 204 -7.84 -4.32 14.99
CA HIS A 204 -8.82 -4.92 14.11
C HIS A 204 -9.68 -5.93 14.86
N GLU A 205 -11.00 -5.93 14.61
CA GLU A 205 -11.90 -6.96 15.10
C GLU A 205 -12.86 -7.40 13.99
N SER A 206 -12.81 -8.69 13.66
CA SER A 206 -13.72 -9.34 12.72
C SER A 206 -14.14 -10.72 13.24
N ARG A 207 -14.99 -11.43 12.50
CA ARG A 207 -15.61 -12.67 12.96
C ARG A 207 -14.58 -13.77 13.21
N GLY A 208 -14.24 -13.98 14.48
CA GLY A 208 -13.26 -14.99 14.91
C GLY A 208 -11.80 -14.53 14.86
N LEU A 209 -11.52 -13.25 14.60
CA LEU A 209 -10.17 -12.68 14.55
C LEU A 209 -10.14 -11.32 15.25
N THR A 210 -9.22 -11.16 16.21
CA THR A 210 -8.95 -9.88 16.88
C THR A 210 -7.45 -9.61 16.86
N VAL A 211 -7.06 -8.40 16.47
CA VAL A 211 -5.68 -7.92 16.48
C VAL A 211 -5.59 -6.79 17.49
N VAL A 212 -4.66 -6.94 18.41
CA VAL A 212 -4.49 -6.08 19.59
C VAL A 212 -3.05 -5.62 19.65
N GLN A 213 -2.84 -4.33 19.88
CA GLN A 213 -1.54 -3.76 20.18
C GLN A 213 -1.50 -3.42 21.67
N ILE A 214 -0.45 -3.87 22.39
CA ILE A 214 -0.20 -3.51 23.80
C ILE A 214 1.26 -3.16 23.95
N GLY A 215 1.56 -1.87 24.18
CA GLY A 215 2.93 -1.38 24.19
C GLY A 215 3.63 -1.73 22.89
N SER A 216 4.77 -2.40 22.98
CA SER A 216 5.51 -2.87 21.80
C SER A 216 4.95 -4.17 21.21
N MET A 217 4.10 -4.92 21.91
CA MET A 217 3.67 -6.26 21.50
C MET A 217 2.41 -6.23 20.63
N ARG A 218 2.48 -6.88 19.47
CA ARG A 218 1.33 -7.13 18.60
C ARG A 218 0.79 -8.54 18.85
N ILE A 219 -0.49 -8.63 19.21
CA ILE A 219 -1.13 -9.87 19.61
C ILE A 219 -2.32 -10.15 18.70
N VAL A 220 -2.35 -11.34 18.11
CA VAL A 220 -3.45 -11.84 17.28
C VAL A 220 -4.14 -12.94 18.06
N ILE A 221 -5.45 -12.80 18.25
CA ILE A 221 -6.33 -13.78 18.87
C ILE A 221 -7.26 -14.30 17.77
N ALA A 222 -7.18 -15.60 17.48
CA ALA A 222 -7.99 -16.25 16.47
C ALA A 222 -8.77 -17.43 17.07
N ARG A 223 -10.00 -17.63 16.60
CA ARG A 223 -10.87 -18.75 17.00
C ARG A 223 -11.88 -19.13 15.92
N SER A 224 -12.66 -20.18 16.16
CA SER A 224 -13.78 -20.57 15.30
C SER A 224 -14.79 -19.42 15.14
N PRO A 225 -15.28 -19.15 13.91
CA PRO A 225 -15.15 -19.94 12.68
C PRO A 225 -13.91 -19.62 11.82
N PHE A 226 -13.05 -18.70 12.22
CA PHE A 226 -11.89 -18.26 11.43
C PHE A 226 -10.78 -19.32 11.40
N VAL A 227 -10.58 -20.00 12.54
CA VAL A 227 -9.61 -21.12 12.71
C VAL A 227 -10.28 -22.33 13.35
N ASP A 228 -9.61 -23.48 13.28
CA ASP A 228 -10.09 -24.79 13.73
C ASP A 228 -10.08 -24.98 15.27
N GLY A 229 -9.25 -24.23 15.98
CA GLY A 229 -9.17 -24.19 17.44
C GLY A 229 -8.65 -22.83 17.89
N MET A 230 -8.82 -22.51 19.17
CA MET A 230 -8.37 -21.21 19.67
C MET A 230 -6.85 -21.08 19.59
N GLU A 231 -6.36 -19.94 19.12
CA GLU A 231 -4.93 -19.63 19.07
C GLU A 231 -4.66 -18.16 19.39
N ILE A 232 -3.51 -17.93 20.03
CA ILE A 232 -2.98 -16.61 20.36
C ILE A 232 -1.55 -16.56 19.85
N THR A 233 -1.26 -15.60 18.99
CA THR A 233 0.10 -15.31 18.51
C THR A 233 0.50 -13.93 18.98
N ALA A 234 1.60 -13.81 19.71
CA ALA A 234 2.12 -12.53 20.18
C ALA A 234 3.52 -12.32 19.62
N VAL A 235 3.80 -11.12 19.11
CA VAL A 235 5.07 -10.76 18.47
C VAL A 235 5.57 -9.48 19.11
N ARG A 236 6.85 -9.48 19.53
CA ARG A 236 7.58 -8.26 19.92
C ARG A 236 8.45 -7.84 18.72
N PRO A 237 8.34 -6.59 18.23
CA PRO A 237 9.27 -6.03 17.26
C PRO A 237 10.68 -6.07 17.84
N VAL A 238 11.65 -6.38 16.98
CA VAL A 238 13.04 -6.60 17.39
C VAL A 238 13.83 -5.32 17.21
N VAL A 239 14.31 -4.80 18.35
CA VAL A 239 15.45 -3.89 18.55
C VAL A 239 15.37 -2.52 17.84
N GLU A 240 15.37 -1.47 18.67
CA GLU A 240 15.78 -0.12 18.31
C GLU A 240 17.22 -0.16 17.79
N VAL A 241 17.40 -0.27 16.46
CA VAL A 241 18.69 0.04 15.85
C VAL A 241 18.84 1.54 15.94
N GLY A 242 19.88 2.07 16.59
CA GLY A 242 20.06 3.52 16.62
C GLY A 242 20.39 4.04 15.21
N LEU A 243 19.97 5.24 14.84
CA LEU A 243 20.34 5.82 13.54
C LEU A 243 21.88 5.85 13.37
N THR A 244 22.62 6.03 14.47
CA THR A 244 24.10 6.02 14.50
C THR A 244 24.74 4.71 14.07
N ASP A 245 24.00 3.61 14.05
CA ASP A 245 24.49 2.30 13.65
C ASP A 245 24.47 2.11 12.11
N TYR A 246 23.86 3.05 11.38
CA TYR A 246 23.85 3.06 9.92
C TYR A 246 25.07 3.79 9.36
N ASP A 247 25.73 3.16 8.39
CA ASP A 247 26.68 3.84 7.52
C ASP A 247 26.00 4.99 6.75
N HIS A 248 26.73 6.08 6.52
CA HIS A 248 26.25 7.27 5.81
C HIS A 248 25.12 8.09 6.48
N THR A 249 24.90 7.91 7.79
CA THR A 249 23.91 8.67 8.57
C THR A 249 24.02 10.19 8.41
N ASP A 250 25.22 10.75 8.44
CA ASP A 250 25.45 12.19 8.26
C ASP A 250 25.01 12.69 6.87
N LEU A 251 25.14 11.83 5.85
CA LEU A 251 24.71 12.13 4.49
C LEU A 251 23.19 12.11 4.36
N LEU A 252 22.49 11.24 5.09
CA LEU A 252 21.02 11.16 5.11
C LEU A 252 20.42 12.36 5.85
N THR A 253 20.87 12.58 7.08
CA THR A 253 20.37 13.65 7.95
C THR A 253 20.70 15.03 7.38
N GLY A 254 21.91 15.21 6.86
CA GLY A 254 22.33 16.45 6.21
C GLY A 254 21.44 16.85 5.03
N ARG A 255 20.86 15.89 4.28
CA ARG A 255 19.92 16.18 3.19
C ARG A 255 18.58 16.70 3.69
N LEU A 256 18.03 16.05 4.70
CA LEU A 256 16.75 16.45 5.28
C LEU A 256 16.85 17.84 5.90
N VAL A 257 17.93 18.13 6.62
CA VAL A 257 18.19 19.43 7.27
C VAL A 257 18.51 20.53 6.24
N SER A 258 19.19 20.20 5.14
CA SER A 258 19.57 21.19 4.09
C SER A 258 18.45 21.56 3.11
N GLY A 259 17.21 21.15 3.38
CA GLY A 259 16.04 21.49 2.57
C GLY A 259 15.74 20.51 1.43
N ARG A 260 16.49 19.40 1.29
CA ARG A 260 16.13 18.28 0.41
C ARG A 260 15.14 17.36 1.11
N THR A 261 13.97 17.90 1.42
CA THR A 261 13.01 17.26 2.32
C THR A 261 12.09 16.26 1.63
N GLY A 262 12.43 15.74 0.44
CA GLY A 262 11.64 14.73 -0.29
C GLY A 262 12.38 13.42 -0.42
N MET A 263 12.38 12.64 0.65
CA MET A 263 13.13 11.39 0.72
C MET A 263 12.22 10.19 0.48
N LEU A 264 12.68 9.27 -0.35
CA LEU A 264 12.06 7.96 -0.55
C LEU A 264 12.99 6.86 -0.10
N ILE A 265 12.51 5.96 0.75
CA ILE A 265 13.23 4.78 1.23
C ILE A 265 12.70 3.56 0.47
N ALA A 266 13.54 2.98 -0.37
CA ALA A 266 13.24 1.86 -1.25
C ALA A 266 13.99 0.59 -0.82
N GLY A 267 13.40 -0.56 -1.08
CA GLY A 267 13.98 -1.87 -0.78
C GLY A 267 12.93 -2.97 -0.85
N GLU A 268 13.37 -4.22 -0.79
CA GLU A 268 12.46 -5.38 -0.76
C GLU A 268 11.64 -5.44 0.55
N PRO A 269 10.50 -6.15 0.58
CA PRO A 269 9.81 -6.45 1.84
C PRO A 269 10.77 -7.10 2.86
N GLY A 270 10.72 -6.65 4.11
CA GLY A 270 11.63 -7.15 5.16
C GLY A 270 13.05 -6.56 5.17
N ALA A 271 13.42 -5.69 4.21
CA ALA A 271 14.77 -5.12 4.13
C ALA A 271 15.16 -4.12 5.25
N GLY A 272 14.29 -3.81 6.21
CA GLY A 272 14.56 -2.83 7.28
C GLY A 272 14.19 -1.38 6.97
N LYS A 273 13.38 -1.12 5.93
CA LYS A 273 12.98 0.24 5.53
C LYS A 273 12.21 1.01 6.60
N THR A 274 11.22 0.38 7.22
CA THR A 274 10.40 0.99 8.27
C THR A 274 11.26 1.34 9.49
N THR A 275 12.21 0.46 9.85
CA THR A 275 13.20 0.72 10.91
C THR A 275 14.05 1.96 10.61
N LEU A 276 14.58 2.08 9.39
CA LEU A 276 15.30 3.29 8.98
C LEU A 276 14.41 4.54 9.02
N ALA A 277 13.16 4.43 8.60
CA ALA A 277 12.19 5.52 8.63
C ALA A 277 11.87 5.98 10.06
N GLN A 278 11.70 5.05 11.00
CA GLN A 278 11.53 5.31 12.44
C GLN A 278 12.74 6.07 12.99
N ASN A 279 13.95 5.60 12.69
CA ASN A 279 15.18 6.22 13.16
C ASN A 279 15.38 7.64 12.63
N LEU A 280 15.05 7.88 11.36
CA LEU A 280 15.04 9.23 10.79
C LEU A 280 13.99 10.11 11.46
N ALA A 281 12.80 9.58 11.75
CA ALA A 281 11.75 10.31 12.46
C ALA A 281 12.23 10.76 13.85
N THR A 282 12.80 9.84 14.62
CA THR A 282 13.34 10.09 15.97
C THR A 282 14.45 11.13 15.92
N HIS A 283 15.43 10.97 15.02
CA HIS A 283 16.54 11.92 14.91
C HIS A 283 16.08 13.34 14.54
N LEU A 284 15.13 13.49 13.62
CA LEU A 284 14.56 14.78 13.26
C LEU A 284 13.82 15.42 14.46
N SER A 285 13.06 14.60 15.20
CA SER A 285 12.34 15.02 16.39
C SER A 285 13.29 15.50 17.50
N ASP A 286 14.38 14.76 17.74
CA ASP A 286 15.43 15.11 18.71
C ASP A 286 16.18 16.38 18.29
N GLY A 287 16.28 16.63 16.99
CA GLY A 287 16.77 17.89 16.40
C GLY A 287 15.81 19.08 16.57
N GLY A 288 14.65 18.88 17.19
CA GLY A 288 13.64 19.91 17.46
C GLY A 288 12.58 20.09 16.37
N ALA A 289 12.53 19.21 15.36
CA ALA A 289 11.51 19.27 14.32
C ALA A 289 10.19 18.63 14.79
N ILE A 290 9.06 19.18 14.35
CA ILE A 290 7.74 18.58 14.60
C ILE A 290 7.51 17.47 13.57
N VAL A 291 7.68 16.22 14.03
CA VAL A 291 7.50 15.03 13.19
C VAL A 291 6.17 14.36 13.48
N LYS A 292 5.50 13.88 12.42
CA LYS A 292 4.29 13.04 12.50
C LYS A 292 4.49 11.80 11.61
N THR A 293 3.84 10.69 11.93
CA THR A 293 3.84 9.49 11.06
C THR A 293 2.45 9.23 10.50
N MET A 294 2.40 8.63 9.32
CA MET A 294 1.19 8.15 8.65
C MET A 294 1.42 6.71 8.20
N GLU A 295 0.60 5.80 8.69
CA GLU A 295 0.78 4.36 8.50
C GLU A 295 -0.55 3.62 8.56
N ALA A 296 -0.69 2.54 7.77
CA ALA A 296 -1.93 1.78 7.73
C ALA A 296 -2.22 1.11 9.09
N SER A 297 -1.23 0.41 9.63
CA SER A 297 -1.17 -0.11 10.99
C SER A 297 -0.14 0.71 11.77
N ARG A 298 -0.44 1.11 13.02
CA ARG A 298 0.47 1.86 13.91
C ARG A 298 1.61 0.96 14.41
N ASP A 299 2.41 0.47 13.47
CA ASP A 299 3.48 -0.49 13.70
C ASP A 299 4.81 0.22 13.98
N MET A 300 4.93 1.50 13.64
CA MET A 300 6.13 2.27 13.92
C MET A 300 6.37 2.42 15.43
N GLN A 301 7.59 2.16 15.86
CA GLN A 301 8.03 2.44 17.23
C GLN A 301 8.75 3.78 17.23
N VAL A 302 8.08 4.80 17.74
CA VAL A 302 8.60 6.17 17.81
C VAL A 302 8.35 6.76 19.19
N PRO A 303 9.18 7.70 19.67
CA PRO A 303 8.97 8.33 20.99
C PRO A 303 7.66 9.13 21.05
N ASP A 304 7.08 9.26 22.24
CA ASP A 304 5.77 9.92 22.51
C ASP A 304 5.59 11.32 21.89
N GLN A 305 6.69 12.04 21.69
CA GLN A 305 6.70 13.36 21.03
C GLN A 305 6.27 13.30 19.55
N ILE A 306 6.43 12.15 18.89
CA ILE A 306 6.02 11.89 17.51
C ILE A 306 4.61 11.29 17.51
N SER A 307 3.65 12.00 16.91
CA SER A 307 2.28 11.50 16.85
C SER A 307 2.06 10.63 15.62
N GLN A 308 1.45 9.45 15.84
CA GLN A 308 1.17 8.46 14.80
C GLN A 308 -0.28 8.51 14.34
N TYR A 309 -0.48 8.65 13.03
CA TYR A 309 -1.82 8.70 12.42
C TYR A 309 -2.07 7.48 11.56
N THR A 310 -3.28 6.94 11.69
CA THR A 310 -3.81 5.90 10.80
C THR A 310 -4.86 6.50 9.87
N ALA A 311 -5.37 5.70 8.94
CA ALA A 311 -6.38 6.10 7.99
C ALA A 311 -7.71 6.45 8.70
N ILE A 312 -8.27 7.62 8.38
CA ILE A 312 -9.63 7.99 8.79
C ILE A 312 -10.60 7.42 7.75
N ASP A 313 -11.59 6.65 8.18
CA ASP A 313 -12.54 5.95 7.29
C ASP A 313 -11.83 5.10 6.22
N ASP A 314 -10.73 4.42 6.59
CA ASP A 314 -9.87 3.64 5.70
C ASP A 314 -9.22 4.45 4.55
N ARG A 315 -9.19 5.78 4.67
CA ARG A 315 -8.61 6.70 3.68
C ARG A 315 -7.49 7.54 4.27
N MET A 316 -6.26 7.27 3.83
CA MET A 316 -5.09 8.04 4.26
C MET A 316 -5.09 9.48 3.74
N GLU A 317 -5.77 9.73 2.62
CA GLU A 317 -5.97 11.08 2.06
C GLU A 317 -6.65 12.02 3.06
N THR A 318 -7.71 11.54 3.73
CA THR A 318 -8.45 12.30 4.75
C THR A 318 -7.54 12.63 5.93
N THR A 319 -6.74 11.65 6.37
CA THR A 319 -5.74 11.85 7.42
C THR A 319 -4.73 12.92 7.01
N ALA A 320 -4.24 12.88 5.76
CA ALA A 320 -3.31 13.85 5.23
C ALA A 320 -3.85 15.28 5.29
N GLU A 321 -5.11 15.48 4.89
CA GLU A 321 -5.78 16.79 4.94
C GLU A 321 -5.79 17.38 6.36
N MET A 322 -6.05 16.55 7.36
CA MET A 322 -6.02 16.98 8.76
C MET A 322 -4.60 17.26 9.25
N VAL A 323 -3.65 16.38 8.95
CA VAL A 323 -2.24 16.53 9.33
C VAL A 323 -1.65 17.81 8.71
N MET A 324 -2.01 18.15 7.47
CA MET A 324 -1.58 19.40 6.83
C MET A 324 -2.04 20.65 7.61
N MET A 325 -3.20 20.62 8.26
CA MET A 325 -3.66 21.76 9.07
C MET A 325 -2.77 22.02 10.29
N LEU A 326 -2.10 20.97 10.79
CA LEU A 326 -1.16 21.06 11.91
C LEU A 326 0.19 21.67 11.51
N ARG A 327 0.47 21.74 10.20
CA ARG A 327 1.74 22.23 9.64
C ARG A 327 2.97 21.59 10.30
N PRO A 328 3.09 20.24 10.28
CA PRO A 328 4.30 19.59 10.76
C PRO A 328 5.50 19.97 9.89
N ASP A 329 6.70 19.93 10.47
CA ASP A 329 7.95 20.11 9.73
C ASP A 329 8.22 18.90 8.83
N TYR A 330 7.97 17.70 9.38
CA TYR A 330 8.13 16.44 8.65
C TYR A 330 6.97 15.47 8.88
N VAL A 331 6.65 14.70 7.84
CA VAL A 331 5.78 13.54 7.88
C VAL A 331 6.51 12.32 7.35
N VAL A 332 6.53 11.25 8.14
CA VAL A 332 6.99 9.94 7.71
C VAL A 332 5.77 9.12 7.28
N TYR A 333 5.70 8.81 5.99
CA TYR A 333 4.61 8.03 5.42
C TYR A 333 5.11 6.63 5.13
N ASP A 334 4.76 5.69 6.01
CA ASP A 334 5.09 4.29 5.78
C ASP A 334 4.16 3.68 4.74
N GLU A 335 4.76 2.94 3.82
CA GLU A 335 4.08 2.09 2.86
C GLU A 335 3.28 2.77 1.72
N LEU A 336 3.96 3.55 0.88
CA LEU A 336 3.41 4.08 -0.38
C LEU A 336 3.11 2.95 -1.39
N ARG A 337 1.82 2.62 -1.57
CA ARG A 337 1.37 1.49 -2.40
C ARG A 337 0.47 1.92 -3.56
N ARG A 338 -0.54 2.73 -3.26
CA ARG A 338 -1.63 3.12 -4.16
C ARG A 338 -1.34 4.46 -4.81
N THR A 339 -2.08 4.78 -5.87
CA THR A 339 -1.87 6.04 -6.61
C THR A 339 -2.14 7.27 -5.75
N GLU A 340 -3.13 7.14 -4.88
CA GLU A 340 -3.56 8.12 -3.88
C GLU A 340 -2.42 8.47 -2.92
N ASP A 341 -1.68 7.47 -2.43
CA ASP A 341 -0.57 7.66 -1.50
C ASP A 341 0.54 8.56 -2.09
N PHE A 342 0.86 8.36 -3.38
CA PHE A 342 1.85 9.21 -4.07
C PHE A 342 1.34 10.63 -4.32
N ARG A 343 0.03 10.82 -4.52
CA ARG A 343 -0.57 12.15 -4.63
C ARG A 343 -0.50 12.88 -3.29
N VAL A 344 -0.88 12.22 -2.20
CA VAL A 344 -0.73 12.75 -0.84
C VAL A 344 0.72 13.15 -0.55
N PHE A 345 1.68 12.28 -0.89
CA PHE A 345 3.10 12.58 -0.74
C PHE A 345 3.51 13.84 -1.53
N ALA A 346 3.06 13.95 -2.79
CA ALA A 346 3.34 15.10 -3.63
C ALA A 346 2.72 16.39 -3.11
N ASP A 347 1.44 16.36 -2.73
CA ASP A 347 0.70 17.52 -2.25
C ASP A 347 1.30 18.07 -0.95
N MET A 348 1.62 17.19 0.01
CA MET A 348 2.31 17.58 1.24
C MET A 348 3.68 18.19 0.95
N ARG A 349 4.46 17.60 0.02
CA ARG A 349 5.75 18.17 -0.37
C ARG A 349 5.65 19.53 -1.01
N LEU A 350 4.65 19.74 -1.86
CA LEU A 350 4.39 21.02 -2.51
C LEU A 350 3.87 22.06 -1.53
N ALA A 351 3.18 21.64 -0.46
CA ALA A 351 2.78 22.49 0.67
C ALA A 351 3.96 22.89 1.58
N GLY A 352 5.16 22.35 1.35
CA GLY A 352 6.38 22.68 2.09
C GLY A 352 6.67 21.76 3.29
N VAL A 353 5.87 20.71 3.49
CA VAL A 353 6.12 19.70 4.51
C VAL A 353 7.24 18.78 4.04
N GLY A 354 8.20 18.47 4.90
CA GLY A 354 9.21 17.46 4.60
C GLY A 354 8.62 16.06 4.64
N MET A 355 8.84 15.26 3.60
CA MET A 355 8.29 13.92 3.48
C MET A 355 9.40 12.88 3.44
N VAL A 356 9.23 11.84 4.26
CA VAL A 356 9.98 10.59 4.18
C VAL A 356 8.99 9.48 3.84
N GLY A 357 9.09 8.92 2.64
CA GLY A 357 8.14 7.92 2.13
C GLY A 357 8.79 6.56 2.01
N VAL A 358 8.15 5.52 2.54
CA VAL A 358 8.66 4.14 2.41
C VAL A 358 7.97 3.45 1.24
N LEU A 359 8.74 2.78 0.37
CA LEU A 359 8.22 2.09 -0.80
C LEU A 359 8.89 0.74 -1.01
N HIS A 360 8.11 -0.22 -1.52
CA HIS A 360 8.67 -1.51 -1.93
C HIS A 360 9.21 -1.43 -3.36
N ALA A 361 10.52 -1.45 -3.52
CA ALA A 361 11.19 -1.52 -4.82
C ALA A 361 12.59 -2.10 -4.67
N ALA A 362 12.96 -3.04 -5.53
CA ALA A 362 14.28 -3.68 -5.51
C ALA A 362 15.41 -2.78 -6.08
N SER A 363 15.07 -1.66 -6.72
CA SER A 363 16.06 -0.75 -7.30
C SER A 363 15.56 0.69 -7.38
N VAL A 364 16.47 1.64 -7.54
CA VAL A 364 16.16 3.06 -7.79
C VAL A 364 15.33 3.25 -9.06
N GLU A 365 15.57 2.47 -10.11
CA GLU A 365 14.76 2.47 -11.33
C GLU A 365 13.32 2.04 -11.02
N ALA A 366 13.13 0.95 -10.29
CA ALA A 366 11.81 0.46 -9.91
C ALA A 366 11.06 1.47 -9.02
N ALA A 367 11.77 2.15 -8.11
CA ALA A 367 11.23 3.23 -7.30
C ALA A 367 10.72 4.39 -8.17
N LEU A 368 11.53 4.85 -9.12
CA LEU A 368 11.17 5.92 -10.04
C LEU A 368 10.02 5.56 -10.97
N ARG A 369 9.98 4.34 -11.52
CA ARG A 369 8.85 3.85 -12.34
C ARG A 369 7.54 3.90 -11.57
N ARG A 370 7.55 3.58 -10.28
CA ARG A 370 6.35 3.68 -9.43
C ARG A 370 5.88 5.13 -9.28
N CYS A 371 6.81 6.08 -9.15
CA CYS A 371 6.51 7.51 -9.01
C CYS A 371 6.04 8.16 -10.32
N LEU A 372 6.73 7.88 -11.43
CA LEU A 372 6.49 8.50 -12.74
C LEU A 372 5.12 8.20 -13.35
N ASN A 373 4.52 7.05 -13.01
CA ASN A 373 3.16 6.74 -13.44
C ASN A 373 2.09 7.58 -12.73
N ARG A 374 2.47 8.38 -11.72
CA ARG A 374 1.56 8.98 -10.73
C ARG A 374 1.84 10.46 -10.45
N VAL A 375 3.06 10.91 -10.72
CA VAL A 375 3.53 12.29 -10.51
C VAL A 375 4.06 12.84 -11.84
N ASP A 376 3.66 14.06 -12.18
CA ASP A 376 4.11 14.71 -13.41
C ASP A 376 5.63 14.87 -13.43
N PHE A 377 6.26 14.56 -14.57
CA PHE A 377 7.71 14.61 -14.77
C PHE A 377 8.35 15.93 -14.28
N GLY A 378 7.72 17.08 -14.57
CA GLY A 378 8.24 18.40 -14.17
C GLY A 378 8.17 18.67 -12.67
N THR A 379 7.37 17.91 -11.93
CA THR A 379 7.23 17.99 -10.47
C THR A 379 8.05 16.94 -9.73
N LEU A 380 8.48 15.87 -10.43
CA LEU A 380 9.16 14.72 -9.84
C LEU A 380 10.35 15.12 -8.95
N SER A 381 11.29 15.91 -9.49
CA SER A 381 12.50 16.34 -8.77
C SER A 381 12.24 17.36 -7.65
N ARG A 382 11.07 18.01 -7.67
CA ARG A 382 10.64 18.93 -6.61
C ARG A 382 10.03 18.19 -5.44
N VAL A 383 9.30 17.12 -5.73
CA VAL A 383 8.64 16.24 -4.76
C VAL A 383 9.64 15.25 -4.17
N ILE A 384 10.40 14.57 -5.03
CA ILE A 384 11.38 13.54 -4.66
C ILE A 384 12.76 14.12 -4.96
N THR A 385 13.50 14.41 -3.91
CA THR A 385 14.86 14.97 -4.00
C THR A 385 15.92 13.90 -3.76
N THR A 386 15.60 12.87 -2.98
CA THR A 386 16.55 11.83 -2.58
C THR A 386 15.86 10.46 -2.56
N ILE A 387 16.54 9.44 -3.07
CA ILE A 387 16.11 8.03 -2.96
C ILE A 387 17.21 7.26 -2.23
N VAL A 388 16.83 6.50 -1.21
CA VAL A 388 17.71 5.65 -0.40
C VAL A 388 17.33 4.21 -0.66
N THR A 389 18.27 3.36 -1.07
CA THR A 389 18.06 1.91 -1.17
C THR A 389 18.53 1.22 0.10
N VAL A 390 17.73 0.29 0.60
CA VAL A 390 17.98 -0.46 1.83
C VAL A 390 17.93 -1.96 1.52
N SER A 391 18.92 -2.69 1.99
CA SER A 391 19.03 -4.15 1.87
C SER A 391 19.59 -4.73 3.17
N ASP A 392 19.05 -5.87 3.63
CA ASP A 392 19.53 -6.61 4.80
C ASP A 392 19.68 -5.77 6.09
N GLY A 393 18.84 -4.73 6.23
CA GLY A 393 18.83 -3.83 7.38
C GLY A 393 19.84 -2.68 7.30
N GLU A 394 20.56 -2.53 6.19
CA GLU A 394 21.60 -1.53 5.98
C GLU A 394 21.29 -0.63 4.76
N VAL A 395 21.83 0.59 4.77
CA VAL A 395 21.72 1.52 3.64
C VAL A 395 22.69 1.08 2.56
N ASP A 396 22.18 0.62 1.42
CA ASP A 396 22.97 0.20 0.27
C ASP A 396 23.51 1.42 -0.49
N ARG A 397 22.61 2.29 -0.97
CA ARG A 397 22.98 3.49 -1.73
C ARG A 397 22.05 4.66 -1.48
N ILE A 398 22.59 5.86 -1.69
CA ILE A 398 21.87 7.12 -1.60
C ILE A 398 21.99 7.83 -2.95
N TYR A 399 20.85 8.26 -3.51
CA TYR A 399 20.77 8.93 -4.79
C TYR A 399 20.12 10.30 -4.64
N ASP A 400 20.71 11.32 -5.26
CA ASP A 400 20.08 12.63 -5.40
C ASP A 400 19.50 12.82 -6.79
N LEU A 401 18.31 13.42 -6.84
CA LEU A 401 17.63 13.77 -8.09
C LEU A 401 17.90 15.24 -8.40
N ALA A 402 18.41 15.51 -9.59
CA ALA A 402 18.67 16.86 -10.08
C ALA A 402 17.94 17.08 -11.41
N PHE A 403 17.10 18.10 -11.46
CA PHE A 403 16.49 18.54 -12.71
C PHE A 403 17.38 19.57 -13.40
N GLY A 404 17.61 19.38 -14.70
CA GLY A 404 18.39 20.29 -15.52
C GLY A 404 17.96 20.25 -16.98
N LEU A 405 18.32 21.31 -17.71
CA LEU A 405 18.22 21.33 -19.16
C LEU A 405 19.56 20.86 -19.74
N LYS A 406 19.60 19.65 -20.28
CA LYS A 406 20.78 19.10 -20.93
C LYS A 406 20.42 18.12 -22.05
N ALA A 407 21.39 17.75 -22.87
CA ALA A 407 21.24 16.61 -23.77
C ALA A 407 21.41 15.32 -22.95
N PRO A 408 20.48 14.34 -23.03
CA PRO A 408 20.65 13.06 -22.37
C PRO A 408 21.91 12.35 -22.88
N GLU A 409 22.69 11.78 -21.96
CA GLU A 409 23.93 11.07 -22.31
C GLU A 409 23.65 9.80 -23.13
N SER A 410 22.44 9.27 -22.99
CA SER A 410 22.00 8.04 -23.64
C SER A 410 21.53 8.18 -25.08
N ILE A 411 21.43 9.40 -25.61
CA ILE A 411 21.05 9.65 -27.01
C ILE A 411 22.29 10.15 -27.75
N PRO A 412 23.02 9.28 -28.48
CA PRO A 412 24.17 9.69 -29.26
C PRO A 412 23.70 10.49 -30.47
N GLY A 413 24.06 11.77 -30.52
CA GLY A 413 23.84 12.64 -31.68
C GLY A 413 22.73 13.66 -31.48
N GLU A 414 23.00 14.86 -32.00
CA GLU A 414 22.10 16.01 -32.18
C GLU A 414 21.99 17.08 -31.09
N GLY A 415 22.61 16.95 -29.90
CA GLY A 415 22.76 18.10 -28.99
C GLY A 415 21.46 18.80 -28.58
N THR A 416 20.32 18.12 -28.69
CA THR A 416 19.00 18.67 -28.36
C THR A 416 18.88 18.79 -26.85
N VAL A 417 18.90 20.03 -26.36
CA VAL A 417 18.71 20.34 -24.95
C VAL A 417 17.25 20.11 -24.57
N MET A 418 17.01 19.26 -23.58
CA MET A 418 15.68 18.97 -23.09
C MET A 418 15.66 18.88 -21.56
N PRO A 419 14.48 18.93 -20.94
CA PRO A 419 14.33 18.63 -19.52
C PRO A 419 14.76 17.18 -19.20
N VAL A 420 15.76 17.04 -18.33
CA VAL A 420 16.28 15.75 -17.85
C VAL A 420 16.34 15.79 -16.32
N VAL A 421 15.87 14.71 -15.70
CA VAL A 421 16.16 14.43 -14.29
C VAL A 421 17.32 13.45 -14.25
N THR A 422 18.46 13.88 -13.73
CA THR A 422 19.63 13.04 -13.50
C THR A 422 19.60 12.51 -12.08
N VAL A 423 19.87 11.23 -11.93
CA VAL A 423 19.94 10.54 -10.64
C VAL A 423 21.39 10.20 -10.37
N VAL A 424 21.96 10.82 -9.35
CA VAL A 424 23.40 10.76 -9.05
C VAL A 424 23.59 9.99 -7.76
N ASP A 425 24.43 8.97 -7.79
CA ASP A 425 24.87 8.25 -6.60
C ASP A 425 25.75 9.20 -5.77
N VAL A 426 25.33 9.41 -4.52
CA VAL A 426 25.90 10.42 -3.63
C VAL A 426 27.30 10.08 -3.19
N VAL A 427 27.54 8.79 -2.94
CA VAL A 427 28.81 8.32 -2.39
C VAL A 427 29.88 8.37 -3.47
N THR A 428 29.53 7.98 -4.69
CA THR A 428 30.45 7.95 -5.83
C THR A 428 30.50 9.25 -6.64
N GLY A 429 29.46 10.09 -6.55
CA GLY A 429 29.27 11.28 -7.36
C GLY A 429 28.96 11.00 -8.83
N GLN A 430 28.72 9.74 -9.21
CA GLN A 430 28.49 9.35 -10.60
C GLN A 430 26.99 9.29 -10.94
N PRO A 431 26.60 9.71 -12.16
CA PRO A 431 25.23 9.59 -12.60
C PRO A 431 24.88 8.10 -12.83
N ALA A 432 23.83 7.62 -12.17
CA ALA A 432 23.39 6.23 -12.24
C ALA A 432 22.33 6.02 -13.34
N LEU A 433 21.43 7.00 -13.52
CA LEU A 433 20.41 6.96 -14.56
C LEU A 433 19.88 8.36 -14.90
N GLU A 434 19.20 8.46 -16.03
CA GLU A 434 18.49 9.65 -16.49
C GLU A 434 17.02 9.36 -16.75
N VAL A 435 16.18 10.35 -16.47
CA VAL A 435 14.76 10.33 -16.83
C VAL A 435 14.48 11.53 -17.70
N PHE A 436 13.86 11.32 -18.86
CA PHE A 436 13.48 12.38 -19.78
C PHE A 436 12.27 11.97 -20.63
N ARG A 437 11.63 12.95 -21.29
CA ARG A 437 10.48 12.67 -22.17
C ARG A 437 10.91 12.63 -23.63
N TYR A 438 10.71 11.50 -24.31
CA TYR A 438 11.01 11.34 -25.73
C TYR A 438 9.79 10.77 -26.47
N GLY A 439 9.34 11.46 -27.53
CA GLY A 439 8.16 11.04 -28.29
C GLY A 439 6.85 11.02 -27.48
N GLY A 440 6.73 11.89 -26.46
CA GLY A 440 5.56 11.94 -25.58
C GLY A 440 5.65 11.03 -24.35
N GLU A 441 6.44 9.96 -24.44
CA GLU A 441 6.65 8.97 -23.38
C GLU A 441 7.77 9.37 -22.41
N THR A 442 7.69 8.91 -21.16
CA THR A 442 8.77 9.08 -20.18
C THR A 442 9.72 7.89 -20.24
N VAL A 443 10.97 8.15 -20.56
CA VAL A 443 12.03 7.14 -20.68
C VAL A 443 12.93 7.23 -19.45
N ILE A 444 13.26 6.08 -18.88
CA ILE A 444 14.30 5.93 -17.85
C ILE A 444 15.45 5.19 -18.49
N MET A 445 16.64 5.79 -18.51
CA MET A 445 17.84 5.18 -19.06
C MET A 445 18.91 5.01 -17.98
N PRO A 446 19.38 3.79 -17.69
CA PRO A 446 20.57 3.59 -16.88
C PRO A 446 21.81 4.11 -17.60
N LEU A 447 22.70 4.74 -16.84
CA LEU A 447 24.00 5.18 -17.32
C LEU A 447 25.05 4.18 -16.81
N SER A 448 25.81 3.58 -17.73
CA SER A 448 26.94 2.75 -17.34
C SER A 448 28.03 3.64 -16.73
N PRO A 449 28.68 3.21 -15.62
CA PRO A 449 29.85 3.92 -15.14
C PRO A 449 30.90 3.96 -16.27
N PRO A 450 31.56 5.11 -16.50
CA PRO A 450 32.60 5.18 -17.50
C PRO A 450 33.69 4.19 -17.13
N SER A 451 33.92 3.19 -17.99
CA SER A 451 35.12 2.35 -17.87
C SER A 451 36.33 3.26 -17.92
N PRO A 452 37.28 3.15 -16.98
CA PRO A 452 38.50 3.93 -17.06
C PRO A 452 39.20 3.57 -18.38
N ALA A 453 39.45 4.60 -19.19
CA ALA A 453 40.20 4.45 -20.43
C ALA A 453 41.54 3.75 -20.13
N PRO A 454 41.99 2.77 -20.93
CA PRO A 454 43.27 2.12 -20.68
C PRO A 454 44.42 3.12 -20.92
N GLY A 455 45.01 3.59 -19.83
CA GLY A 455 46.27 4.31 -19.83
C GLY A 455 47.43 3.39 -20.24
N ARG A 456 48.34 3.95 -21.03
CA ARG A 456 49.52 3.30 -21.61
C ARG A 456 50.59 2.91 -20.56
N ASN A 457 51.20 1.75 -20.79
CA ASN A 457 52.58 1.29 -20.48
C ASN A 457 52.92 0.95 -19.00
N HIS A 458 53.69 -0.08 -18.61
CA HIS A 458 54.79 -0.87 -19.22
C HIS A 458 54.91 -2.28 -18.56
N GLY A 459 55.45 -3.29 -19.31
CA GLY A 459 56.42 -4.27 -18.77
C GLY A 459 56.00 -5.75 -18.58
N GLU A 460 56.09 -6.54 -19.68
CA GLU A 460 56.47 -7.98 -19.87
C GLU A 460 56.52 -9.04 -18.72
N PRO A 461 56.56 -10.38 -19.01
CA PRO A 461 56.11 -11.16 -20.17
C PRO A 461 55.34 -12.49 -19.85
N VAL A 462 54.67 -12.98 -20.90
CA VAL A 462 54.12 -14.30 -21.26
C VAL A 462 54.32 -15.53 -20.34
N ALA A 463 53.22 -16.21 -20.01
CA ALA A 463 53.17 -17.68 -19.91
C ALA A 463 51.87 -18.22 -20.55
N GLU A 464 52.01 -19.25 -21.36
CA GLU A 464 50.98 -19.82 -22.24
C GLU A 464 49.99 -20.77 -21.53
N ARG A 465 48.71 -20.58 -21.89
CA ARG A 465 47.67 -21.59 -22.18
C ARG A 465 47.55 -22.84 -21.31
N GLY A 466 46.49 -22.86 -20.51
CA GLY A 466 45.69 -24.04 -20.17
C GLY A 466 44.21 -23.69 -20.37
N VAL A 467 43.56 -24.38 -21.31
CA VAL A 467 42.18 -24.17 -21.75
C VAL A 467 41.24 -24.90 -20.79
N GLU A 468 40.30 -24.19 -20.16
CA GLU A 468 39.06 -24.78 -19.65
C GLU A 468 37.96 -23.71 -19.63
N ALA A 469 36.81 -24.09 -20.18
CA ALA A 469 35.78 -23.21 -20.69
C ALA A 469 34.98 -22.51 -19.57
N ALA A 470 35.02 -21.17 -19.55
CA ALA A 470 34.04 -20.34 -18.88
C ALA A 470 33.04 -19.81 -19.93
N GLY A 471 31.75 -20.05 -19.69
CA GLY A 471 30.65 -19.66 -20.55
C GLY A 471 30.59 -18.14 -20.74
N GLU A 472 30.56 -17.72 -21.99
CA GLU A 472 30.18 -16.38 -22.39
C GLU A 472 28.68 -16.19 -22.10
N GLU A 473 28.32 -15.35 -21.12
CA GLU A 473 27.00 -14.73 -21.07
C GLU A 473 26.88 -13.74 -22.24
N ARG A 474 26.45 -14.25 -23.38
CA ARG A 474 26.15 -13.50 -24.60
C ARG A 474 24.85 -12.72 -24.42
N ALA A 475 24.88 -11.43 -24.70
CA ALA A 475 23.69 -10.57 -24.72
C ALA A 475 22.56 -11.20 -25.59
N PRO A 476 21.34 -11.38 -25.05
CA PRO A 476 20.26 -12.14 -25.71
C PRO A 476 19.73 -11.52 -27.02
N GLY A 477 20.01 -10.25 -27.31
CA GLY A 477 19.50 -9.56 -28.51
C GLY A 477 20.18 -9.94 -29.84
N ARG A 478 21.48 -10.28 -29.84
CA ARG A 478 22.24 -10.50 -31.09
C ARG A 478 21.94 -11.83 -31.78
N GLN A 479 21.51 -12.85 -31.04
CA GLN A 479 21.16 -14.16 -31.62
C GLN A 479 19.84 -14.09 -32.38
N ILE A 480 18.86 -13.40 -31.80
CA ILE A 480 17.52 -13.19 -32.38
C ILE A 480 17.64 -12.36 -33.67
N GLU A 481 18.44 -11.29 -33.66
CA GLU A 481 18.68 -10.44 -34.83
C GLU A 481 19.26 -11.23 -36.02
N GLN A 482 20.26 -12.09 -35.77
CA GLN A 482 20.88 -12.92 -36.81
C GLN A 482 19.92 -14.00 -37.34
N GLU A 483 19.04 -14.53 -36.50
CA GLU A 483 18.05 -15.54 -36.89
C GLU A 483 16.93 -14.93 -37.74
N LEU A 484 16.44 -13.74 -37.37
CA LEU A 484 15.52 -12.93 -38.18
C LEU A 484 16.11 -12.58 -39.55
N GLN A 485 17.36 -12.15 -39.59
CA GLN A 485 18.04 -11.78 -40.82
C GLN A 485 18.17 -12.98 -41.77
N ARG A 486 18.47 -14.18 -41.24
CA ARG A 486 18.56 -15.42 -42.03
C ARG A 486 17.21 -15.90 -42.57
N GLU A 487 16.14 -15.67 -41.82
CA GLU A 487 14.80 -16.16 -42.16
C GLU A 487 14.11 -15.29 -43.18
N ILE A 488 14.21 -13.97 -43.00
CA ILE A 488 13.64 -13.00 -43.92
C ILE A 488 14.50 -12.92 -45.19
N GLY A 489 15.82 -13.13 -45.07
CA GLY A 489 16.74 -13.24 -46.20
C GLY A 489 16.45 -14.40 -47.17
N ARG A 490 15.50 -15.30 -46.87
CA ARG A 490 15.02 -16.32 -47.82
C ARG A 490 13.98 -15.78 -48.81
N PHE A 491 13.44 -14.60 -48.54
CA PHE A 491 12.35 -13.98 -49.29
C PHE A 491 12.78 -12.71 -50.03
N THR A 492 14.05 -12.30 -49.91
CA THR A 492 14.63 -11.12 -50.56
C THR A 492 16.08 -11.40 -50.95
N ASP A 493 16.46 -10.98 -52.16
CA ASP A 493 17.85 -11.03 -52.63
C ASP A 493 18.64 -9.75 -52.22
N GLY A 494 17.95 -8.74 -51.67
CA GLY A 494 18.52 -7.50 -51.16
C GLY A 494 18.94 -7.56 -49.68
N PRO A 495 19.72 -6.56 -49.18
CA PRO A 495 20.18 -6.52 -47.79
C PRO A 495 19.01 -6.39 -46.82
N VAL A 496 18.99 -7.23 -45.77
CA VAL A 496 17.99 -7.22 -44.71
C VAL A 496 18.55 -6.50 -43.50
N GLU A 497 17.88 -5.41 -43.08
CA GLU A 497 18.24 -4.66 -41.88
C GLU A 497 17.19 -4.91 -40.78
N VAL A 498 17.64 -5.42 -39.64
CA VAL A 498 16.79 -5.76 -38.49
C VAL A 498 17.07 -4.78 -37.37
N ARG A 499 16.04 -4.08 -36.88
CA ARG A 499 16.12 -3.21 -35.71
C ARG A 499 15.25 -3.77 -34.59
N MET A 500 15.86 -4.18 -33.50
CA MET A 500 15.15 -4.64 -32.30
C MET A 500 14.56 -3.44 -31.56
N LEU A 501 13.24 -3.43 -31.38
CA LEU A 501 12.52 -2.42 -30.58
C LEU A 501 12.42 -2.85 -29.10
N SER A 502 12.46 -4.15 -28.83
CA SER A 502 12.51 -4.76 -27.50
C SER A 502 12.99 -6.22 -27.61
N ASN A 503 13.12 -6.93 -26.48
CA ASN A 503 13.40 -8.39 -26.48
C ASN A 503 12.27 -9.23 -27.12
N THR A 504 11.13 -8.62 -27.44
CA THR A 504 9.93 -9.31 -27.96
C THR A 504 9.36 -8.67 -29.25
N LYS A 505 9.97 -7.60 -29.78
CA LYS A 505 9.50 -6.93 -31.01
C LYS A 505 10.65 -6.38 -31.87
N ALA A 506 10.56 -6.58 -33.18
CA ALA A 506 11.56 -6.14 -34.17
C ALA A 506 10.90 -5.51 -35.42
N VAL A 507 11.57 -4.53 -36.02
CA VAL A 507 11.23 -3.98 -37.34
C VAL A 507 12.28 -4.43 -38.34
N VAL A 508 11.84 -4.91 -39.51
CA VAL A 508 12.73 -5.43 -40.54
C VAL A 508 12.50 -4.67 -41.85
N TYR A 509 13.54 -4.02 -42.34
CA TYR A 509 13.52 -3.28 -43.59
C TYR A 509 14.07 -4.17 -44.71
N ILE A 510 13.29 -4.33 -45.77
CA ILE A 510 13.64 -5.07 -46.98
C ILE A 510 13.24 -4.28 -48.23
N ASP A 511 13.74 -4.70 -49.39
CA ASP A 511 13.39 -4.07 -50.66
C ASP A 511 11.86 -4.10 -50.88
N ASP A 512 11.30 -2.96 -51.31
CA ASP A 512 9.85 -2.74 -51.46
C ASP A 512 9.15 -3.81 -52.32
N ARG A 513 9.85 -4.33 -53.33
CA ARG A 513 9.39 -5.40 -54.23
C ARG A 513 9.17 -6.75 -53.51
N ASP A 514 9.85 -6.97 -52.40
CA ASP A 514 9.93 -8.26 -51.71
C ASP A 514 9.05 -8.28 -50.43
N VAL A 515 8.56 -7.12 -49.98
CA VAL A 515 7.60 -6.96 -48.85
C VAL A 515 6.36 -7.86 -49.00
N PRO A 516 5.67 -7.93 -50.15
CA PRO A 516 4.50 -8.79 -50.30
C PRO A 516 4.83 -10.30 -50.19
N ALA A 517 6.04 -10.70 -50.61
CA ALA A 517 6.48 -12.09 -50.54
C ALA A 517 6.86 -12.51 -49.11
N ALA A 518 7.53 -11.61 -48.38
CA ALA A 518 7.91 -11.81 -46.98
C ALA A 518 6.67 -11.86 -46.04
N ILE A 519 5.64 -11.06 -46.30
CA ILE A 519 4.38 -11.10 -45.55
C ILE A 519 3.53 -12.32 -45.95
N GLY A 520 3.44 -12.63 -47.25
CA GLY A 520 2.68 -13.75 -47.80
C GLY A 520 1.16 -13.50 -47.85
N LYS A 521 0.43 -14.33 -48.61
CA LYS A 521 -1.04 -14.21 -48.78
C LYS A 521 -1.76 -14.35 -47.41
N GLY A 522 -2.34 -13.25 -46.94
CA GLY A 522 -3.03 -13.19 -45.64
C GLY A 522 -2.09 -13.23 -44.42
N GLY A 523 -0.82 -12.84 -44.58
CA GLY A 523 0.14 -12.76 -43.46
C GLY A 523 0.74 -14.10 -43.02
N LYS A 524 0.49 -15.18 -43.77
CA LYS A 524 0.91 -16.55 -43.39
C LYS A 524 2.42 -16.74 -43.27
N ASN A 525 3.22 -16.03 -44.07
CA ASN A 525 4.68 -16.16 -44.04
C ASN A 525 5.29 -15.39 -42.87
N VAL A 526 4.82 -14.16 -42.60
CA VAL A 526 5.22 -13.42 -41.39
C VAL A 526 4.81 -14.18 -40.12
N ALA A 527 3.60 -14.76 -40.09
CA ALA A 527 3.13 -15.51 -38.93
C ALA A 527 3.96 -16.78 -38.66
N SER A 528 4.45 -17.48 -39.69
CA SER A 528 5.30 -18.66 -39.50
C SER A 528 6.70 -18.28 -38.99
N ILE A 529 7.24 -17.13 -39.42
CA ILE A 529 8.52 -16.61 -38.92
C ILE A 529 8.38 -16.15 -37.46
N VAL A 530 7.31 -15.42 -37.11
CA VAL A 530 7.00 -15.01 -35.73
C VAL A 530 6.86 -16.22 -34.80
N ASN A 531 6.16 -17.27 -35.23
CA ASN A 531 5.99 -18.49 -34.44
C ASN A 531 7.28 -19.29 -34.26
N ARG A 532 8.25 -19.17 -35.17
CA ARG A 532 9.53 -19.88 -35.12
C ARG A 532 10.59 -19.14 -34.31
N VAL A 533 10.61 -17.80 -34.40
CA VAL A 533 11.59 -16.93 -33.72
C VAL A 533 11.08 -16.43 -32.37
N GLY A 534 9.76 -16.44 -32.12
CA GLY A 534 9.16 -16.05 -30.85
C GLY A 534 9.09 -14.54 -30.57
N VAL A 535 9.30 -13.71 -31.60
CA VAL A 535 9.37 -12.25 -31.54
C VAL A 535 8.41 -11.64 -32.56
N GLY A 536 7.69 -10.58 -32.21
CA GLY A 536 6.77 -9.88 -33.10
C GLY A 536 7.51 -9.05 -34.17
N ILE A 537 7.16 -9.23 -35.44
CA ILE A 537 7.92 -8.68 -36.58
C ILE A 537 7.05 -7.70 -37.38
N ASP A 538 7.56 -6.48 -37.60
CA ASP A 538 6.97 -5.48 -38.51
C ASP A 538 7.87 -5.34 -39.75
N ILE A 539 7.39 -5.74 -40.94
CA ILE A 539 8.18 -5.70 -42.18
C ILE A 539 7.83 -4.42 -42.93
N ARG A 540 8.85 -3.60 -43.22
CA ARG A 540 8.67 -2.32 -43.91
C ARG A 540 9.47 -2.22 -45.21
N PRO A 541 8.96 -1.46 -46.19
CA PRO A 541 9.72 -1.11 -47.38
C PRO A 541 10.91 -0.23 -46.98
N ARG A 542 12.04 -0.42 -47.65
CA ARG A 542 13.24 0.37 -47.39
C ARG A 542 13.07 1.84 -47.79
N SER A 543 12.19 2.15 -48.74
CA SER A 543 11.87 3.53 -49.11
C SER A 543 11.19 4.34 -47.99
N GLU A 544 10.66 3.68 -46.96
CA GLU A 544 10.14 4.32 -45.75
C GLU A 544 11.22 4.59 -44.68
N GLU A 545 12.49 4.29 -44.99
CA GLU A 545 13.61 4.69 -44.13
C GLU A 545 13.79 6.22 -44.23
N PRO A 546 13.64 6.98 -43.12
CA PRO A 546 13.66 8.44 -43.21
C PRO A 546 15.07 8.97 -43.51
N PRO A 547 15.28 9.78 -44.58
CA PRO A 547 16.49 10.57 -44.73
C PRO A 547 16.36 11.86 -43.92
N GLY A 548 17.37 12.17 -43.11
CA GLY A 548 17.35 13.31 -42.19
C GLY A 548 17.14 14.68 -42.88
N ALA A 549 16.19 15.47 -42.37
CA ALA A 549 16.19 16.94 -42.46
C ALA A 549 15.27 17.56 -41.38
N ALA A 550 15.77 18.66 -40.80
CA ALA A 550 15.31 19.46 -39.66
C ALA A 550 13.80 19.84 -39.59
N PRO A 551 13.28 20.11 -38.37
CA PRO A 551 11.94 20.66 -38.17
C PRO A 551 11.91 22.18 -38.34
N ARG A 552 10.89 22.68 -39.07
CA ARG A 552 10.47 24.09 -39.06
C ARG A 552 9.67 24.39 -37.80
N ARG A 553 9.84 25.61 -37.27
CA ARG A 553 9.25 26.14 -36.04
C ARG A 553 7.71 26.25 -36.07
N PRO A 554 7.05 26.31 -34.89
CA PRO A 554 5.60 26.19 -34.74
C PRO A 554 4.87 27.51 -34.98
N GLY A 555 3.68 27.42 -35.58
CA GLY A 555 2.65 28.46 -35.60
C GLY A 555 1.48 28.07 -34.70
N GLU A 556 0.89 29.10 -34.09
CA GLU A 556 -0.16 29.13 -33.06
C GLU A 556 -1.47 28.35 -33.34
N PRO A 557 -2.30 28.10 -32.31
CA PRO A 557 -3.46 27.19 -32.37
C PRO A 557 -4.67 27.82 -33.07
N GLY A 558 -5.33 27.03 -33.93
CA GLY A 558 -6.58 27.39 -34.61
C GLY A 558 -7.73 26.44 -34.24
N GLU A 559 -8.93 27.03 -34.19
CA GLU A 559 -10.18 26.54 -33.60
C GLU A 559 -10.89 25.35 -34.29
N GLU A 560 -11.92 24.90 -33.57
CA GLU A 560 -12.90 23.83 -33.76
C GLU A 560 -13.42 23.63 -35.20
N GLY A 561 -13.37 22.37 -35.69
CA GLY A 561 -13.97 21.96 -36.95
C GLY A 561 -15.31 21.23 -36.78
N ASP A 562 -16.32 21.66 -37.52
CA ASP A 562 -17.66 21.07 -37.61
C ASP A 562 -17.61 19.68 -38.28
N ILE A 563 -18.04 18.63 -37.58
CA ILE A 563 -17.98 17.25 -38.07
C ILE A 563 -19.25 16.89 -38.83
N ARG A 564 -19.12 16.36 -40.05
CA ARG A 564 -20.24 15.82 -40.84
C ARG A 564 -20.24 14.30 -40.84
N ILE A 565 -21.34 13.69 -40.42
CA ILE A 565 -21.53 12.24 -40.43
C ILE A 565 -22.35 11.86 -41.66
N ARG A 566 -21.80 10.99 -42.52
CA ARG A 566 -22.49 10.42 -43.69
C ARG A 566 -22.72 8.93 -43.47
N MET A 567 -23.92 8.46 -43.80
CA MET A 567 -24.29 7.06 -43.65
C MET A 567 -24.30 6.35 -45.00
N ASP A 568 -23.67 5.17 -45.05
CA ASP A 568 -23.82 4.21 -46.14
C ASP A 568 -24.43 2.89 -45.62
N ARG A 569 -24.86 1.99 -46.52
CA ARG A 569 -25.56 0.74 -46.18
C ARG A 569 -24.74 -0.21 -45.30
N ARG A 570 -23.40 -0.11 -45.32
CA ARG A 570 -22.48 -0.96 -44.53
C ARG A 570 -21.59 -0.21 -43.53
N HIS A 571 -21.34 1.08 -43.75
CA HIS A 571 -20.39 1.87 -42.97
C HIS A 571 -20.99 3.19 -42.50
N LEU A 572 -20.54 3.63 -41.32
CA LEU A 572 -20.69 5.01 -40.84
C LEU A 572 -19.40 5.75 -41.20
N VAL A 573 -19.52 6.82 -41.98
CA VAL A 573 -18.38 7.60 -42.48
C VAL A 573 -18.40 8.96 -41.81
N ILE A 574 -17.32 9.29 -41.12
CA ILE A 574 -17.13 10.59 -40.49
C ILE A 574 -16.21 11.42 -41.38
N VAL A 575 -16.67 12.57 -41.84
CA VAL A 575 -15.93 13.43 -42.78
C VAL A 575 -15.31 14.59 -42.00
N ALA A 576 -13.99 14.59 -41.93
CA ALA A 576 -13.14 15.60 -41.29
C ALA A 576 -11.95 15.94 -42.22
N PRO A 577 -12.18 16.72 -43.30
CA PRO A 577 -11.17 17.01 -44.32
C PRO A 577 -9.91 17.68 -43.74
N ASP A 578 -10.09 18.52 -42.73
CA ASP A 578 -9.03 19.32 -42.10
C ASP A 578 -8.06 18.49 -41.25
N GLN A 579 -8.36 17.21 -41.03
CA GLN A 579 -7.55 16.28 -40.23
C GLN A 579 -7.00 15.10 -41.04
N SER A 580 -7.02 15.19 -42.38
CA SER A 580 -6.49 14.15 -43.28
C SER A 580 -5.06 13.71 -42.92
N GLY A 581 -4.85 12.38 -42.84
CA GLY A 581 -3.56 11.76 -42.51
C GLY A 581 -3.12 11.87 -41.05
N ARG A 582 -3.95 12.47 -40.17
CA ARG A 582 -3.65 12.63 -38.73
C ARG A 582 -4.37 11.58 -37.90
N ILE A 583 -3.81 11.31 -36.73
CA ILE A 583 -4.48 10.54 -35.68
C ILE A 583 -5.33 11.52 -34.87
N VAL A 584 -6.61 11.23 -34.69
CA VAL A 584 -7.55 12.07 -33.96
C VAL A 584 -8.25 11.28 -32.86
N ASP A 585 -8.38 11.91 -31.70
CA ASP A 585 -9.26 11.48 -30.62
C ASP A 585 -10.66 12.06 -30.84
N VAL A 586 -11.67 11.19 -30.77
CA VAL A 586 -13.06 11.54 -31.01
C VAL A 586 -13.85 11.53 -29.71
N PHE A 587 -14.56 12.62 -29.42
CA PHE A 587 -15.32 12.85 -28.19
C PHE A 587 -16.79 13.11 -28.51
N ALA A 588 -17.69 12.74 -27.59
CA ALA A 588 -19.07 13.25 -27.55
C ALA A 588 -19.23 14.13 -26.30
N GLY A 589 -19.40 15.44 -26.49
CA GLY A 589 -19.36 16.41 -25.40
C GLY A 589 -18.00 16.43 -24.69
N LYS A 590 -17.95 15.98 -23.44
CA LYS A 590 -16.73 15.87 -22.61
C LYS A 590 -16.20 14.44 -22.48
N GLU A 591 -16.88 13.47 -23.09
CA GLU A 591 -16.59 12.04 -22.94
C GLU A 591 -15.79 11.53 -24.15
N TYR A 592 -14.67 10.86 -23.89
CA TYR A 592 -13.82 10.25 -24.93
C TYR A 592 -14.49 8.98 -25.47
N LEU A 593 -14.53 8.83 -26.79
CA LEU A 593 -15.10 7.67 -27.45
C LEU A 593 -14.01 6.72 -27.98
N PHE A 594 -13.12 7.22 -28.84
CA PHE A 594 -12.04 6.41 -29.46
C PHE A 594 -11.03 7.28 -30.21
N THR A 595 -9.84 6.72 -30.45
CA THR A 595 -8.80 7.28 -31.35
C THR A 595 -8.90 6.60 -32.72
N ALA A 596 -8.81 7.38 -33.80
CA ALA A 596 -8.75 6.85 -35.15
C ALA A 596 -7.82 7.66 -36.05
N THR A 597 -7.23 6.98 -37.04
CA THR A 597 -6.45 7.62 -38.10
C THR A 597 -7.39 8.05 -39.21
N VAL A 598 -7.36 9.34 -39.56
CA VAL A 598 -8.11 9.87 -40.70
C VAL A 598 -7.38 9.50 -41.98
N ASN A 599 -8.10 8.93 -42.95
CA ASN A 599 -7.50 8.57 -44.24
C ASN A 599 -7.10 9.83 -45.04
N GLN A 600 -6.42 9.63 -46.17
CA GLN A 600 -5.97 10.74 -47.03
C GLN A 600 -7.12 11.56 -47.64
N ASP A 601 -8.32 10.97 -47.74
CA ASP A 601 -9.54 11.63 -48.21
C ASP A 601 -10.27 12.42 -47.10
N GLY A 602 -9.72 12.44 -45.87
CA GLY A 602 -10.35 13.15 -44.75
C GLY A 602 -11.54 12.41 -44.14
N GLU A 603 -11.60 11.09 -44.27
CA GLU A 603 -12.71 10.25 -43.81
C GLU A 603 -12.27 9.18 -42.80
N ILE A 604 -13.14 8.90 -41.83
CA ILE A 604 -13.02 7.77 -40.89
C ILE A 604 -14.15 6.79 -41.18
N HIS A 605 -13.81 5.53 -41.45
CA HIS A 605 -14.76 4.48 -41.83
C HIS A 605 -14.98 3.52 -40.67
N LEU A 606 -16.19 3.51 -40.11
CA LEU A 606 -16.58 2.59 -39.06
C LEU A 606 -17.61 1.58 -39.59
N ALA A 607 -17.40 0.30 -39.30
CA ALA A 607 -18.41 -0.72 -39.58
C ALA A 607 -19.67 -0.43 -38.75
N ARG A 608 -20.85 -0.42 -39.38
CA ARG A 608 -22.11 -0.06 -38.69
C ARG A 608 -22.44 -1.01 -37.53
N THR A 609 -21.96 -2.25 -37.56
CA THR A 609 -22.14 -3.25 -36.50
C THR A 609 -21.20 -3.07 -35.31
N SER A 610 -20.22 -2.17 -35.39
CA SER A 610 -19.32 -1.86 -34.27
C SER A 610 -20.09 -1.21 -33.13
N THR A 611 -19.81 -1.62 -31.89
CA THR A 611 -20.35 -1.02 -30.66
C THR A 611 -20.09 0.49 -30.62
N ILE A 612 -18.93 0.93 -31.11
CA ILE A 612 -18.53 2.34 -31.20
C ILE A 612 -19.42 3.12 -32.19
N ALA A 613 -19.76 2.51 -33.33
CA ALA A 613 -20.63 3.14 -34.33
C ALA A 613 -22.09 3.26 -33.83
N GLN A 614 -22.57 2.27 -33.07
CA GLN A 614 -23.89 2.29 -32.44
C GLN A 614 -23.99 3.35 -31.34
N GLU A 615 -22.96 3.46 -30.49
CA GLU A 615 -22.92 4.48 -29.43
C GLU A 615 -22.82 5.89 -30.03
N MET A 616 -22.02 6.08 -31.08
CA MET A 616 -21.98 7.35 -31.82
C MET A 616 -23.34 7.75 -32.41
N LEU A 617 -24.04 6.81 -33.03
CA LEU A 617 -25.39 7.06 -33.57
C LEU A 617 -26.38 7.46 -32.47
N LYS A 618 -26.31 6.80 -31.31
CA LYS A 618 -27.15 7.10 -30.15
C LYS A 618 -26.87 8.50 -29.61
N ARG A 619 -25.61 8.88 -29.41
CA ARG A 619 -25.21 10.21 -28.90
C ARG A 619 -25.52 11.33 -29.90
N HIS A 620 -25.30 11.09 -31.20
CA HIS A 620 -25.67 12.03 -32.25
C HIS A 620 -27.19 12.26 -32.33
N ALA A 621 -28.00 11.20 -32.21
CA ALA A 621 -29.46 11.31 -32.15
C ALA A 621 -29.97 12.01 -30.88
N SER A 622 -29.17 12.00 -29.81
CA SER A 622 -29.45 12.66 -28.53
C SER A 622 -29.09 14.14 -28.52
N GLY A 623 -28.47 14.65 -29.59
CA GLY A 623 -28.06 16.05 -29.72
C GLY A 623 -26.70 16.39 -29.12
N ASP A 624 -25.90 15.39 -28.72
CA ASP A 624 -24.57 15.63 -28.15
C ASP A 624 -23.58 16.05 -29.25
N PRO A 625 -22.82 17.15 -29.07
CA PRO A 625 -21.85 17.60 -30.06
C PRO A 625 -20.65 16.65 -30.10
N ILE A 626 -20.39 16.07 -31.26
CA ILE A 626 -19.21 15.23 -31.49
C ILE A 626 -18.04 16.14 -31.87
N ARG A 627 -16.87 15.94 -31.24
CA ARG A 627 -15.67 16.76 -31.42
C ARG A 627 -14.47 15.88 -31.71
N MET A 628 -13.52 16.39 -32.48
CA MET A 628 -12.27 15.71 -32.80
C MET A 628 -11.10 16.57 -32.35
N ARG A 629 -10.10 15.93 -31.73
CA ARG A 629 -8.84 16.56 -31.34
C ARG A 629 -7.68 15.80 -31.97
N PRO A 630 -6.81 16.45 -32.75
CA PRO A 630 -5.59 15.80 -33.23
C PRO A 630 -4.72 15.41 -32.03
N VAL A 631 -4.17 14.19 -32.10
CA VAL A 631 -3.26 13.60 -31.10
C VAL A 631 -1.87 14.20 -31.22
#